data_AF-A0AAX4KYE0-F1
#
_entry.id   AF-A0AAX4KYE0-F1
#
_cell.length_a   1.000
_cell.length_b   1.000
_cell.length_c   1.000
_cell.angle_alpha   90.00
_cell.angle_beta   90.00
_cell.angle_gamma   90.00
#
_symmetry.space_group_name_H-M   'P 1'
#
loop_
_entity.id
_entity.type
_entity.pdbx_description
1 polymer ?
#
loop_
_entity_poly.entity_id
_entity_poly.type
_entity_poly.pdbx_seq_one_letter_code
_entity_poly.pdbx_strand_id
1 'polypeptide(L)'
;MNVVYSPFEILYLAIVIDSLSYSLGAILYGSPIPVRAVKDMGYKMILNSLYVAVLSNIFGFIISLVNQLQTVLGVSWNVFYLDIGLLQVQMVTALNMAKIIYVVIATILYYSRISTILSSFITPILQYISFLTDLLILLNFYMNLGAFIQTSYMLLIAIGVLLMSLPFQMGKGIGSLLIAFTIVFYIGFPLLPILISSTSPLQSQNLIFQDIALQTEEFFGDIPALSYSFIIVPLTYIGVLAGFSIVLESFIGGYAGKLPIPIEI
;
A
#
# COMPACT_ATOMS: atom_id res chain seq x y z
N MET A 1 15.28 24.51 3.22
CA MET A 1 15.52 23.75 1.97
C MET A 1 15.47 22.28 2.33
N ASN A 2 14.43 21.56 1.96
CA ASN A 2 14.40 20.11 2.14
C ASN A 2 15.28 19.50 1.05
N VAL A 3 16.39 18.88 1.43
CA VAL A 3 17.22 18.08 0.52
C VAL A 3 16.40 16.84 0.19
N VAL A 4 15.78 16.84 -0.99
CA VAL A 4 15.16 15.63 -1.54
C VAL A 4 16.29 14.86 -2.20
N TYR A 5 16.76 13.79 -1.56
CA TYR A 5 17.79 12.92 -2.12
C TYR A 5 17.29 12.27 -3.41
N SER A 6 18.09 12.32 -4.47
CA SER A 6 17.74 11.65 -5.73
C SER A 6 17.94 10.14 -5.60
N PRO A 7 17.13 9.29 -6.28
CA PRO A 7 17.34 7.84 -6.28
C PRO A 7 18.75 7.43 -6.72
N PHE A 8 19.37 8.21 -7.62
CA PHE A 8 20.72 7.96 -8.11
C PHE A 8 21.81 8.24 -7.07
N GLU A 9 21.64 9.26 -6.21
CA GLU A 9 22.55 9.50 -5.08
C GLU A 9 22.52 8.32 -4.09
N ILE A 10 21.33 7.77 -3.83
CA ILE A 10 21.15 6.62 -2.94
C ILE A 10 21.82 5.37 -3.54
N LEU A 11 21.67 5.15 -4.85
CA LEU A 11 22.35 4.05 -5.55
C LEU A 11 23.87 4.22 -5.57
N TYR A 12 24.37 5.44 -5.74
CA TYR A 12 25.80 5.73 -5.63
C TYR A 12 26.33 5.37 -4.24
N LEU A 13 25.60 5.77 -3.19
CA LEU A 13 25.94 5.44 -1.81
C LEU A 13 25.91 3.92 -1.58
N ALA A 14 24.90 3.23 -2.14
CA ALA A 14 24.80 1.77 -2.11
C ALA A 14 26.05 1.11 -2.72
N ILE A 15 26.50 1.54 -3.91
CA ILE A 15 27.71 1.01 -4.58
C ILE A 15 28.99 1.27 -3.75
N VAL A 16 29.12 2.45 -3.14
CA VAL A 16 30.28 2.77 -2.30
C VAL A 16 30.33 1.85 -1.08
N ILE A 17 29.21 1.69 -0.36
CA ILE A 17 29.11 0.75 0.77
C ILE A 17 29.36 -0.68 0.29
N ASP A 18 28.82 -1.04 -0.87
CA ASP A 18 28.97 -2.37 -1.44
C ASP A 18 30.44 -2.71 -1.73
N SER A 19 31.19 -1.77 -2.33
CA SER A 19 32.63 -1.94 -2.58
C SER A 19 33.45 -2.11 -1.29
N LEU A 20 33.03 -1.47 -0.21
CA LEU A 20 33.61 -1.67 1.12
C LEU A 20 33.27 -3.08 1.66
N SER A 21 32.02 -3.52 1.51
CA SER A 21 31.60 -4.88 1.87
C SER A 21 32.37 -5.95 1.09
N TYR A 22 32.61 -5.74 -0.21
CA TYR A 22 33.44 -6.62 -1.03
C TYR A 22 34.88 -6.72 -0.53
N SER A 23 35.52 -5.57 -0.30
CA SER A 23 36.91 -5.52 0.14
C SER A 23 37.10 -6.13 1.53
N LEU A 24 36.19 -5.86 2.47
CA LEU A 24 36.15 -6.53 3.77
C LEU A 24 35.96 -8.05 3.61
N GLY A 25 35.06 -8.47 2.73
CA GLY A 25 34.85 -9.89 2.42
C GLY A 25 36.11 -10.57 1.89
N ALA A 26 36.82 -9.93 0.97
CA ALA A 26 38.08 -10.42 0.41
C ALA A 26 39.19 -10.53 1.47
N ILE A 27 39.31 -9.53 2.35
CA ILE A 27 40.27 -9.55 3.46
C ILE A 27 39.95 -10.67 4.44
N LEU A 28 38.68 -10.83 4.83
CA LEU A 28 38.26 -11.89 5.77
C LEU A 28 38.51 -13.29 5.19
N TYR A 29 38.15 -13.49 3.92
CA TYR A 29 38.35 -14.76 3.22
C TYR A 29 39.83 -15.09 3.02
N GLY A 30 40.64 -14.10 2.65
CA GLY A 30 42.09 -14.23 2.46
C GLY A 30 42.91 -14.18 3.76
N SER A 31 42.27 -13.94 4.91
CA SER A 31 42.99 -13.80 6.18
C SER A 31 43.64 -15.12 6.62
N PRO A 32 44.79 -15.07 7.31
CA PRO A 32 45.45 -16.25 7.86
C PRO A 32 44.71 -16.84 9.08
N ILE A 33 43.52 -16.33 9.41
CA ILE A 33 42.75 -16.74 10.60
C ILE A 33 42.13 -18.12 10.32
N PRO A 34 42.42 -19.15 11.13
CA PRO A 34 41.94 -20.53 10.90
C PRO A 34 40.51 -20.75 11.45
N VAL A 35 39.64 -19.73 11.39
CA VAL A 35 38.25 -19.82 11.86
C VAL A 35 37.33 -19.96 10.65
N ARG A 36 36.66 -21.11 10.53
CA ARG A 36 35.75 -21.41 9.41
C ARG A 36 34.66 -20.36 9.26
N ALA A 37 34.06 -19.91 10.37
CA ALA A 37 33.02 -18.87 10.36
C ALA A 37 33.49 -17.56 9.72
N VAL A 38 34.75 -17.16 9.93
CA VAL A 38 35.34 -15.95 9.33
C VAL A 38 35.49 -16.10 7.82
N LYS A 39 35.95 -17.27 7.36
CA LYS A 39 36.07 -17.56 5.93
C LYS A 39 34.71 -17.63 5.25
N ASP A 40 33.74 -18.30 5.86
CA ASP A 40 32.38 -18.40 5.34
C ASP A 40 31.68 -17.04 5.29
N MET A 41 31.91 -16.18 6.30
CA MET A 41 31.43 -14.80 6.32
C MET A 41 32.05 -13.97 5.20
N GLY A 42 33.38 -14.07 5.00
CA GLY A 42 34.08 -13.40 3.92
C GLY A 42 33.56 -13.79 2.53
N TYR A 43 33.45 -15.10 2.26
CA TYR A 43 32.87 -15.62 1.02
C TYR A 43 31.43 -15.12 0.78
N LYS A 44 30.58 -15.16 1.82
CA LYS A 44 29.20 -14.65 1.72
C LYS A 44 29.17 -13.15 1.46
N MET A 45 30.05 -12.35 2.05
CA MET A 45 30.11 -10.91 1.80
C MET A 45 30.49 -10.59 0.36
N ILE A 46 31.46 -11.30 -0.20
CA ILE A 46 31.86 -11.18 -1.62
C ILE A 46 30.66 -11.49 -2.53
N LEU A 47 29.98 -12.61 -2.33
CA LEU A 47 28.83 -13.01 -3.15
C LEU A 47 27.67 -12.01 -3.06
N ASN A 48 27.34 -11.54 -1.85
CA ASN A 48 26.25 -10.58 -1.69
C ASN A 48 26.60 -9.23 -2.32
N SER A 49 27.87 -8.82 -2.27
CA SER A 49 28.27 -7.59 -2.95
C SER A 49 28.15 -7.70 -4.46
N LEU A 50 28.60 -8.81 -5.05
CA LEU A 50 28.37 -9.05 -6.48
C LEU A 50 26.88 -9.01 -6.84
N TYR A 51 26.01 -9.55 -5.99
CA TYR A 51 24.56 -9.48 -6.18
C TYR A 51 24.05 -8.03 -6.17
N VAL A 52 24.44 -7.22 -5.17
CA VAL A 52 24.02 -5.81 -5.04
C VAL A 52 24.57 -4.96 -6.20
N ALA A 53 25.81 -5.19 -6.61
CA ALA A 53 26.41 -4.52 -7.76
C ALA A 53 25.62 -4.80 -9.04
N VAL A 54 25.25 -6.06 -9.30
CA VAL A 54 24.39 -6.42 -10.44
C VAL A 54 23.03 -5.75 -10.30
N LEU A 55 22.40 -5.84 -9.13
CA LEU A 55 21.08 -5.27 -8.87
C LEU A 55 21.04 -3.75 -9.09
N SER A 56 22.08 -3.03 -8.65
CA SER A 56 22.24 -1.59 -8.87
C SER A 56 22.38 -1.24 -10.36
N ASN A 57 23.13 -2.04 -11.12
CA ASN A 57 23.29 -1.84 -12.56
C ASN A 57 22.00 -2.11 -13.36
N ILE A 58 21.17 -3.07 -12.92
CA ILE A 58 19.88 -3.37 -13.57
C ILE A 58 18.72 -2.51 -13.04
N PHE A 59 18.95 -1.56 -12.14
CA PHE A 59 17.90 -0.71 -11.56
C PHE A 59 17.02 -0.02 -12.62
N GLY A 60 17.64 0.57 -13.65
CA GLY A 60 16.89 1.20 -14.74
C GLY A 60 16.04 0.20 -15.54
N PHE A 61 16.53 -1.03 -15.69
CA PHE A 61 15.78 -2.12 -16.32
C PHE A 61 14.61 -2.60 -15.44
N ILE A 62 14.76 -2.62 -14.11
CA ILE A 62 13.66 -2.93 -13.19
C ILE A 62 12.54 -1.89 -13.34
N ILE A 63 12.89 -0.59 -13.37
CA ILE A 63 11.91 0.49 -13.56
C ILE A 63 11.20 0.35 -14.91
N SER A 64 11.93 0.08 -15.99
CA SER A 64 11.30 -0.06 -17.31
C SER A 64 10.37 -1.28 -17.38
N LEU A 65 10.75 -2.41 -16.80
CA LEU A 65 9.89 -3.59 -16.68
C LEU A 65 8.63 -3.29 -15.88
N VAL A 66 8.74 -2.61 -14.74
CA VAL A 66 7.60 -2.25 -13.90
C VAL A 66 6.61 -1.37 -14.67
N ASN A 67 7.09 -0.38 -15.40
CA ASN A 67 6.25 0.47 -16.24
C ASN A 67 5.63 -0.32 -17.41
N GLN A 68 6.38 -1.24 -18.04
CA GLN A 68 5.83 -2.11 -19.09
C GLN A 68 4.71 -3.02 -18.54
N LEU A 69 4.89 -3.60 -17.35
CA LEU A 69 3.85 -4.43 -16.71
C LEU A 69 2.57 -3.62 -16.46
N GLN A 70 2.68 -2.36 -16.03
CA GLN A 70 1.51 -1.48 -15.91
C GLN A 70 0.80 -1.29 -17.25
N THR A 71 1.54 -1.04 -18.33
CA THR A 71 0.94 -0.87 -19.67
C THR A 71 0.26 -2.14 -20.17
N VAL A 72 0.84 -3.32 -19.92
CA VAL A 72 0.25 -4.61 -20.33
C VAL A 72 -1.03 -4.91 -19.54
N LEU A 73 -1.06 -4.55 -18.25
CA LEU A 73 -2.26 -4.69 -17.42
C LEU A 73 -3.33 -3.63 -17.74
N GLY A 74 -3.01 -2.62 -18.57
CA GLY A 74 -3.92 -1.51 -18.88
C GLY A 74 -4.15 -0.58 -17.69
N VAL A 75 -3.23 -0.57 -16.73
CA VAL A 75 -3.37 0.14 -15.44
C VAL A 75 -2.62 1.46 -15.50
N SER A 76 -3.24 2.54 -15.03
CA SER A 76 -2.57 3.84 -14.91
C SER A 76 -2.92 4.55 -13.61
N TRP A 77 -1.92 5.22 -13.02
CA TRP A 77 -2.09 6.01 -11.82
C TRP A 77 -3.06 7.19 -12.01
N ASN A 78 -3.13 7.75 -13.22
CA ASN A 78 -4.05 8.85 -13.51
C ASN A 78 -5.51 8.40 -13.42
N VAL A 79 -5.83 7.22 -13.97
CA VAL A 79 -7.17 6.61 -13.84
C VAL A 79 -7.46 6.30 -12.38
N PHE A 80 -6.49 5.80 -11.61
CA PHE A 80 -6.66 5.56 -10.19
C PHE A 80 -7.12 6.78 -9.38
N TYR A 81 -6.47 7.94 -9.53
CA TYR A 81 -6.88 9.14 -8.79
C TYR A 81 -8.23 9.68 -9.24
N LEU A 82 -8.53 9.55 -10.53
CA LEU A 82 -9.82 9.95 -11.08
C LEU A 82 -10.93 9.10 -10.45
N ASP A 83 -10.79 7.77 -10.47
CA ASP A 83 -11.81 6.84 -9.99
C ASP A 83 -12.03 6.94 -8.48
N ILE A 84 -10.95 7.01 -7.68
CA ILE A 84 -11.08 7.26 -6.23
C ILE A 84 -11.68 8.64 -5.96
N GLY A 85 -11.30 9.66 -6.74
CA GLY A 85 -11.86 10.99 -6.63
C GLY A 85 -13.37 11.01 -6.90
N LEU A 86 -13.84 10.29 -7.92
CA LEU A 86 -15.27 10.15 -8.20
C LEU A 86 -16.01 9.44 -7.05
N LEU A 87 -15.45 8.36 -6.51
CA LEU A 87 -16.01 7.66 -5.35
C LEU A 87 -16.11 8.57 -4.11
N GLN A 88 -15.09 9.41 -3.87
CA GLN A 88 -15.12 10.41 -2.79
C GLN A 88 -16.22 11.44 -3.02
N VAL A 89 -16.38 11.96 -4.23
CA VAL A 89 -17.45 12.92 -4.55
C VAL A 89 -18.83 12.29 -4.32
N GLN A 90 -19.06 11.06 -4.79
CA GLN A 90 -20.32 10.32 -4.55
C GLN A 90 -20.59 10.10 -3.06
N MET A 91 -19.56 9.80 -2.29
CA MET A 91 -19.71 9.58 -0.85
C MET A 91 -19.96 10.90 -0.10
N VAL A 92 -19.35 12.01 -0.52
CA VAL A 92 -19.62 13.35 0.03
C VAL A 92 -21.05 13.80 -0.29
N THR A 93 -21.56 13.55 -1.50
CA THR A 93 -22.95 13.89 -1.84
C THR A 93 -23.94 13.07 -1.02
N ALA A 94 -23.72 11.77 -0.87
CA ALA A 94 -24.56 10.89 -0.03
C ALA A 94 -24.56 11.35 1.43
N LEU A 95 -23.39 11.68 1.98
CA LEU A 95 -23.27 12.20 3.35
C LEU A 95 -23.99 13.54 3.53
N ASN A 96 -23.88 14.46 2.57
CA ASN A 96 -24.56 15.75 2.64
C ASN A 96 -26.09 15.57 2.58
N MET A 97 -26.59 14.65 1.73
CA MET A 97 -28.01 14.31 1.70
C MET A 97 -28.49 13.73 3.03
N ALA A 98 -27.75 12.78 3.61
CA ALA A 98 -28.09 12.19 4.91
C ALA A 98 -28.12 13.24 6.04
N LYS A 99 -27.17 14.19 6.04
CA LYS A 99 -27.14 15.31 6.99
C LYS A 99 -28.35 16.23 6.82
N ILE A 100 -28.75 16.55 5.58
CA ILE A 100 -29.93 17.37 5.32
C ILE A 100 -31.18 16.68 5.85
N ILE A 101 -31.35 15.38 5.57
CA ILE A 101 -32.47 14.58 6.06
C ILE A 101 -32.49 14.58 7.60
N TYR A 102 -31.35 14.36 8.25
CA TYR A 102 -31.23 14.42 9.70
C TYR A 102 -31.69 15.77 10.26
N VAL A 103 -31.23 16.88 9.69
CA VAL A 103 -31.61 18.24 10.15
C VAL A 103 -33.10 18.49 9.96
N VAL A 104 -33.69 18.09 8.83
CA VAL A 104 -35.12 18.22 8.58
C VAL A 104 -35.95 17.43 9.60
N ILE A 105 -35.58 16.16 9.85
CA ILE A 105 -36.30 15.32 10.82
C ILE A 105 -36.12 15.87 12.24
N ALA A 106 -34.91 16.24 12.63
CA ALA A 106 -34.62 16.77 13.96
C ALA A 106 -35.37 18.10 14.21
N THR A 107 -35.44 18.98 13.21
CA THR A 107 -36.21 20.23 13.34
C THR A 107 -37.71 19.97 13.45
N ILE A 108 -38.28 19.08 12.64
CA ILE A 108 -39.70 18.69 12.74
C ILE A 108 -40.03 18.15 14.14
N LEU A 109 -39.19 17.26 14.68
CA LEU A 109 -39.37 16.68 16.01
C LEU A 109 -39.24 17.72 17.13
N TYR A 110 -38.31 18.67 16.98
CA TYR A 110 -38.16 19.78 17.92
C TYR A 110 -39.39 20.71 17.92
N TYR A 111 -39.88 21.13 16.75
CA TYR A 111 -41.04 22.01 16.64
C TYR A 111 -42.34 21.35 17.09
N SER A 112 -42.50 20.05 16.85
CA SER A 112 -43.69 19.29 17.23
C SER A 112 -43.73 18.92 18.73
N ARG A 113 -42.70 19.26 19.52
CA ARG A 113 -42.57 18.94 20.95
C ARG A 113 -42.81 17.46 21.25
N ILE A 114 -42.46 16.60 20.30
CA ILE A 114 -42.63 15.16 20.42
C ILE A 114 -41.61 14.64 21.44
N SER A 115 -42.07 13.75 22.34
CA SER A 115 -41.30 13.28 23.49
C SER A 115 -39.94 12.67 23.12
N THR A 116 -39.02 12.68 24.09
CA THR A 116 -37.67 12.10 24.06
C THR A 116 -37.60 10.64 23.62
N ILE A 117 -38.72 9.90 23.66
CA ILE A 117 -38.81 8.48 23.26
C ILE A 117 -38.69 8.31 21.74
N LEU A 118 -39.05 9.31 20.93
CA LEU A 118 -38.84 9.25 19.47
C LEU A 118 -37.40 9.64 19.05
N SER A 119 -36.53 10.02 19.98
CA SER A 119 -35.09 10.25 19.69
C SER A 119 -34.39 8.97 19.24
N SER A 120 -34.87 7.80 19.67
CA SER A 120 -34.39 6.48 19.22
C SER A 120 -34.62 6.21 17.72
N PHE A 121 -35.50 6.98 17.04
CA PHE A 121 -35.65 6.90 15.59
C PHE A 121 -34.60 7.72 14.83
N ILE A 122 -33.94 8.67 15.51
CA ILE A 122 -32.90 9.53 14.91
C ILE A 122 -31.51 8.90 15.07
N THR A 123 -31.29 8.13 16.15
CA THR A 123 -30.01 7.47 16.42
C THR A 123 -29.46 6.62 15.27
N PRO A 124 -30.28 5.85 14.51
CA PRO A 124 -29.79 5.07 13.38
C PRO A 124 -29.27 5.96 12.22
N ILE A 125 -29.90 7.11 11.99
CA ILE A 125 -29.49 8.07 10.95
C ILE A 125 -28.14 8.69 11.33
N LEU A 126 -27.95 9.02 12.60
CA LEU A 126 -26.67 9.54 13.09
C LEU A 126 -25.55 8.49 12.95
N GLN A 127 -25.85 7.22 13.24
CA GLN A 127 -24.91 6.12 13.05
C GLN A 127 -24.55 5.91 11.57
N TYR A 128 -25.52 6.04 10.67
CA TYR A 128 -25.28 5.98 9.23
C TYR A 128 -24.39 7.14 8.74
N ILE A 129 -24.62 8.37 9.21
CA ILE A 129 -23.75 9.52 8.90
C ILE A 129 -22.33 9.28 9.41
N SER A 130 -22.17 8.74 10.62
CA SER A 130 -20.85 8.36 11.15
C SER A 130 -20.17 7.33 10.26
N PHE A 131 -20.88 6.27 9.87
CA PHE A 131 -20.37 5.23 8.99
C PHE A 131 -19.91 5.77 7.62
N LEU A 132 -20.71 6.62 6.97
CA LEU A 132 -20.29 7.26 5.71
C LEU A 132 -19.06 8.17 5.89
N THR A 133 -18.94 8.82 7.05
CA THR A 133 -17.76 9.64 7.38
C THR A 133 -16.51 8.76 7.51
N ASP A 134 -16.63 7.60 8.15
CA ASP A 134 -15.53 6.64 8.29
C ASP A 134 -15.08 6.09 6.92
N LEU A 135 -16.03 5.80 6.02
CA LEU A 135 -15.73 5.37 4.65
C LEU A 135 -14.99 6.47 3.85
N LEU A 136 -15.36 7.74 4.02
CA LEU A 136 -14.63 8.86 3.39
C LEU A 136 -13.19 8.95 3.88
N ILE A 137 -12.96 8.79 5.19
CA ILE A 137 -11.63 8.79 5.77
C ILE A 137 -10.78 7.66 5.16
N LEU A 138 -11.39 6.49 4.98
CA LEU A 138 -10.73 5.33 4.38
C LEU A 138 -10.40 5.52 2.90
N LEU A 139 -11.30 6.11 2.10
CA LEU A 139 -11.01 6.49 0.72
C LEU A 139 -9.88 7.52 0.62
N ASN A 140 -9.85 8.49 1.54
CA ASN A 140 -8.76 9.45 1.62
C ASN A 140 -7.43 8.77 2.02
N PHE A 141 -7.47 7.78 2.90
CA PHE A 141 -6.29 6.98 3.22
C PHE A 141 -5.75 6.26 1.98
N TYR A 142 -6.60 5.62 1.17
CA TYR A 142 -6.15 4.97 -0.08
C TYR A 142 -5.55 5.96 -1.08
N MET A 143 -6.15 7.15 -1.23
CA MET A 143 -5.60 8.18 -2.10
C MET A 143 -4.20 8.63 -1.66
N ASN A 144 -4.01 8.87 -0.35
CA ASN A 144 -2.72 9.28 0.19
C ASN A 144 -1.67 8.16 0.11
N LEU A 145 -2.08 6.91 0.35
CA LEU A 145 -1.21 5.74 0.18
C LEU A 145 -0.77 5.59 -1.28
N GLY A 146 -1.69 5.74 -2.23
CA GLY A 146 -1.38 5.74 -3.66
C GLY A 146 -0.40 6.85 -4.06
N ALA A 147 -0.62 8.08 -3.58
CA ALA A 147 0.27 9.21 -3.80
C ALA A 147 1.68 8.97 -3.25
N PHE A 148 1.77 8.38 -2.07
CA PHE A 148 3.04 7.98 -1.48
C PHE A 148 3.78 6.96 -2.36
N ILE A 149 3.12 5.86 -2.76
CA ILE A 149 3.75 4.82 -3.60
C ILE A 149 4.20 5.42 -4.94
N GLN A 150 3.32 6.12 -5.65
CA GLN A 150 3.63 6.63 -6.98
C GLN A 150 4.79 7.63 -6.96
N THR A 151 4.88 8.48 -5.93
CA THR A 151 5.93 9.49 -5.86
C THR A 151 7.25 8.89 -5.39
N SER A 152 7.21 7.89 -4.51
CA SER A 152 8.40 7.37 -3.83
C SER A 152 8.92 6.04 -4.36
N TYR A 153 8.26 5.36 -5.33
CA TYR A 153 8.65 4.00 -5.72
C TYR A 153 10.12 3.85 -6.15
N MET A 154 10.65 4.78 -6.95
CA MET A 154 12.06 4.73 -7.37
C MET A 154 13.00 4.88 -6.17
N LEU A 155 12.65 5.77 -5.25
CA LEU A 155 13.42 6.06 -4.04
C LEU A 155 13.37 4.88 -3.08
N LEU A 156 12.20 4.26 -2.89
CA LEU A 156 12.03 3.05 -2.09
C LEU A 156 12.89 1.91 -2.66
N ILE A 157 12.80 1.61 -3.96
CA ILE A 157 13.64 0.56 -4.56
C ILE A 157 15.13 0.87 -4.32
N ALA A 158 15.57 2.12 -4.52
CA ALA A 158 16.96 2.53 -4.27
C ALA A 158 17.38 2.36 -2.79
N ILE A 159 16.52 2.73 -1.84
CA ILE A 159 16.76 2.48 -0.41
C ILE A 159 16.85 0.98 -0.14
N GLY A 160 16.01 0.18 -0.78
CA GLY A 160 16.07 -1.27 -0.69
C GLY A 160 17.43 -1.81 -1.14
N VAL A 161 17.97 -1.30 -2.25
CA VAL A 161 19.33 -1.65 -2.72
C VAL A 161 20.39 -1.25 -1.68
N LEU A 162 20.29 -0.05 -1.13
CA LEU A 162 21.21 0.45 -0.09
C LEU A 162 21.17 -0.44 1.17
N LEU A 163 19.97 -0.84 1.62
CA LEU A 163 19.86 -1.74 2.77
C LEU A 163 20.50 -3.11 2.47
N MET A 164 20.38 -3.61 1.24
CA MET A 164 21.05 -4.85 0.83
C MET A 164 22.58 -4.70 0.74
N SER A 165 23.10 -3.49 0.48
CA SER A 165 24.56 -3.25 0.37
C SER A 165 25.28 -3.23 1.73
N LEU A 166 24.53 -3.17 2.84
CA LEU A 166 25.11 -3.16 4.18
C LEU A 166 25.96 -4.41 4.45
N PRO A 167 27.13 -4.25 5.10
CA PRO A 167 27.99 -5.37 5.41
C PRO A 167 27.29 -6.38 6.32
N PHE A 168 27.79 -7.62 6.27
CA PHE A 168 27.29 -8.73 7.09
C PHE A 168 25.81 -9.09 6.88
N GLN A 169 25.22 -8.66 5.75
CA GLN A 169 23.82 -8.98 5.38
C GLN A 169 22.78 -8.44 6.38
N MET A 170 23.13 -7.46 7.21
CA MET A 170 22.23 -6.94 8.25
C MET A 170 20.93 -6.38 7.67
N GLY A 171 20.98 -5.76 6.48
CA GLY A 171 19.81 -5.18 5.82
C GLY A 171 19.24 -6.02 4.68
N LYS A 172 19.76 -7.23 4.41
CA LYS A 172 19.39 -8.00 3.21
C LYS A 172 17.90 -8.33 3.14
N GLY A 173 17.33 -8.83 4.24
CA GLY A 173 15.90 -9.17 4.32
C GLY A 173 15.01 -7.94 4.12
N ILE A 174 15.24 -6.90 4.94
CA ILE A 174 14.45 -5.66 4.90
C ILE A 174 14.57 -4.97 3.53
N GLY A 175 15.78 -4.92 2.96
CA GLY A 175 16.02 -4.33 1.65
C GLY A 175 15.29 -5.08 0.54
N SER A 176 15.39 -6.41 0.51
CA SER A 176 14.68 -7.23 -0.49
C SER A 176 13.16 -7.14 -0.38
N LEU A 177 12.62 -7.09 0.84
CA LEU A 177 11.19 -6.93 1.11
C LEU A 177 10.71 -5.57 0.65
N LEU A 178 11.49 -4.52 0.89
CA LEU A 178 11.14 -3.16 0.51
C LEU A 178 11.13 -3.00 -1.02
N ILE A 179 12.09 -3.60 -1.74
CA ILE A 179 12.07 -3.66 -3.21
C ILE A 179 10.81 -4.40 -3.69
N ALA A 180 10.56 -5.59 -3.17
CA ALA A 180 9.45 -6.44 -3.59
C ALA A 180 8.09 -5.77 -3.34
N PHE A 181 7.88 -5.25 -2.13
CA PHE A 181 6.70 -4.49 -1.75
C PHE A 181 6.46 -3.34 -2.72
N THR A 182 7.49 -2.54 -2.98
CA THR A 182 7.36 -1.37 -3.83
C THR A 182 6.96 -1.75 -5.26
N ILE A 183 7.57 -2.79 -5.82
CA ILE A 183 7.24 -3.27 -7.18
C ILE A 183 5.79 -3.75 -7.24
N VAL A 184 5.38 -4.62 -6.32
CA VAL A 184 4.04 -5.22 -6.34
C VAL A 184 2.96 -4.18 -6.09
N PHE A 185 3.16 -3.30 -5.10
CA PHE A 185 2.20 -2.24 -4.81
C PHE A 185 2.16 -1.19 -5.92
N TYR A 186 3.28 -0.85 -6.54
CA TYR A 186 3.26 0.10 -7.64
C TYR A 186 2.48 -0.42 -8.85
N ILE A 187 2.56 -1.72 -9.15
CA ILE A 187 1.83 -2.33 -10.26
C ILE A 187 0.36 -2.59 -9.90
N GLY A 188 0.10 -3.14 -8.71
CA GLY A 188 -1.20 -3.64 -8.32
C GLY A 188 -2.14 -2.59 -7.72
N PHE A 189 -1.63 -1.69 -6.87
CA PHE A 189 -2.48 -0.75 -6.15
C PHE A 189 -3.43 0.10 -7.03
N PRO A 190 -3.05 0.54 -8.25
CA PRO A 190 -3.97 1.31 -9.08
C PRO A 190 -5.18 0.51 -9.62
N LEU A 191 -5.24 -0.82 -9.44
CA LEU A 191 -6.43 -1.65 -9.76
C LEU A 191 -7.52 -1.60 -8.68
N LEU A 192 -7.20 -1.13 -7.47
CA LEU A 192 -8.12 -1.08 -6.33
C LEU A 192 -9.47 -0.38 -6.64
N PRO A 193 -9.53 0.76 -7.38
CA PRO A 193 -10.80 1.46 -7.63
C PRO A 193 -11.76 0.65 -8.51
N ILE A 194 -11.23 -0.16 -9.43
CA ILE A 194 -12.02 -1.05 -10.29
C ILE A 194 -12.69 -2.14 -9.43
N LEU A 195 -12.00 -2.64 -8.41
CA LEU A 195 -12.54 -3.62 -7.49
C LEU A 195 -13.63 -3.03 -6.58
N ILE A 196 -13.44 -1.80 -6.11
CA ILE A 196 -14.47 -1.09 -5.33
C ILE A 196 -15.69 -0.83 -6.21
N SER A 197 -15.51 -0.21 -7.37
CA SER A 197 -16.62 0.16 -8.26
C SER A 197 -17.44 -1.04 -8.73
N SER A 198 -16.80 -2.15 -9.11
CA SER A 198 -17.49 -3.37 -9.54
C SER A 198 -18.32 -4.06 -8.45
N THR A 199 -18.06 -3.76 -7.18
CA THR A 199 -18.77 -4.36 -6.03
C THR A 199 -19.68 -3.36 -5.31
N SER A 200 -19.67 -2.09 -5.72
CA SER A 200 -20.38 -1.01 -5.05
C SER A 200 -21.82 -0.87 -5.57
N PRO A 201 -22.83 -0.82 -4.68
CA PRO A 201 -24.22 -0.56 -5.08
C PRO A 201 -24.41 0.87 -5.62
N LEU A 202 -23.51 1.81 -5.31
CA LEU A 202 -23.61 3.24 -5.67
C LEU A 202 -23.58 3.51 -7.18
N GLN A 203 -23.07 2.59 -8.01
CA GLN A 203 -23.12 2.73 -9.47
C GLN A 203 -24.48 2.34 -10.08
N SER A 204 -25.29 1.56 -9.36
CA SER A 204 -26.58 1.05 -9.86
C SER A 204 -27.78 1.94 -9.52
N GLN A 205 -27.61 2.90 -8.61
CA GLN A 205 -28.69 3.79 -8.20
C GLN A 205 -28.70 5.04 -9.08
N ASN A 206 -29.51 5.01 -10.15
CA ASN A 206 -30.13 6.24 -10.64
C ASN A 206 -30.92 6.83 -9.46
N LEU A 207 -30.40 7.91 -8.86
CA LEU A 207 -31.01 8.64 -7.73
C LEU A 207 -32.29 9.38 -8.17
N ILE A 208 -33.25 8.66 -8.74
CA ILE A 208 -34.61 9.15 -8.95
C ILE A 208 -35.38 8.83 -7.67
N PHE A 209 -35.49 9.85 -6.81
CA PHE A 209 -36.25 9.82 -5.56
C PHE A 209 -37.75 9.66 -5.84
N GLN A 210 -38.20 8.44 -6.10
CA GLN A 210 -39.62 8.19 -6.40
C GLN A 210 -40.43 7.74 -5.18
N ASP A 211 -39.84 7.02 -4.20
CA ASP A 211 -40.62 6.49 -3.06
C ASP A 211 -39.86 6.52 -1.72
N ILE A 212 -40.28 7.42 -0.83
CA ILE A 212 -39.68 7.65 0.51
C ILE A 212 -39.97 6.48 1.48
N ALA A 213 -41.00 5.67 1.22
CA ALA A 213 -41.45 4.58 2.10
C ALA A 213 -40.72 3.24 1.88
N LEU A 214 -40.13 3.00 0.69
CA LEU A 214 -39.32 1.81 0.40
C LEU A 214 -37.84 2.00 0.78
N GLN A 215 -37.40 3.24 0.96
CA GLN A 215 -35.99 3.56 1.18
C GLN A 215 -35.49 3.25 2.59
N THR A 216 -36.33 3.12 3.62
CA THR A 216 -35.80 2.78 4.95
C THR A 216 -35.25 1.35 5.03
N GLU A 217 -35.76 0.41 4.22
CA GLU A 217 -35.18 -0.92 4.08
C GLU A 217 -33.91 -0.90 3.21
N GLU A 218 -33.86 -0.05 2.18
CA GLU A 218 -32.67 0.12 1.31
C GLU A 218 -31.52 0.85 2.02
N PHE A 219 -31.81 1.89 2.82
CA PHE A 219 -30.81 2.65 3.58
C PHE A 219 -30.02 1.80 4.58
N PHE A 220 -30.66 0.78 5.19
CA PHE A 220 -29.99 -0.16 6.10
C PHE A 220 -29.51 -1.44 5.39
N GLY A 221 -30.18 -1.86 4.31
CA GLY A 221 -29.76 -2.97 3.46
C GLY A 221 -28.45 -2.70 2.70
N ASP A 222 -28.13 -1.43 2.45
CA ASP A 222 -26.91 -1.02 1.75
C ASP A 222 -25.67 -0.97 2.66
N ILE A 223 -25.81 -0.90 4.00
CA ILE A 223 -24.64 -0.86 4.90
C ILE A 223 -23.75 -2.10 4.75
N PRO A 224 -24.28 -3.34 4.75
CA PRO A 224 -23.48 -4.53 4.45
C PRO A 224 -22.78 -4.45 3.09
N ALA A 225 -23.47 -4.01 2.04
CA ALA A 225 -22.91 -3.92 0.69
C ALA A 225 -21.79 -2.86 0.58
N LEU A 226 -21.98 -1.69 1.20
CA LEU A 226 -20.96 -0.64 1.30
C LEU A 226 -19.76 -1.12 2.13
N SER A 227 -19.99 -1.81 3.25
CA SER A 227 -18.89 -2.38 4.04
C SER A 227 -18.10 -3.43 3.26
N TYR A 228 -18.77 -4.24 2.45
CA TYR A 228 -18.13 -5.21 1.59
C TYR A 228 -17.25 -4.54 0.53
N SER A 229 -17.81 -3.58 -0.21
CA SER A 229 -17.13 -2.90 -1.31
C SER A 229 -15.98 -1.99 -0.87
N PHE A 230 -16.15 -1.23 0.22
CA PHE A 230 -15.15 -0.24 0.65
C PHE A 230 -14.18 -0.76 1.72
N ILE A 231 -14.54 -1.79 2.50
CA ILE A 231 -13.67 -2.30 3.57
C ILE A 231 -13.12 -3.68 3.22
N ILE A 232 -14.00 -4.65 2.98
CA ILE A 232 -13.59 -6.06 2.83
C ILE A 232 -12.80 -6.28 1.55
N VAL A 233 -13.31 -5.80 0.41
CA VAL A 233 -12.66 -5.99 -0.91
C VAL A 233 -11.28 -5.30 -0.96
N PRO A 234 -11.12 -4.03 -0.55
CA PRO A 234 -9.81 -3.40 -0.52
C PRO A 234 -8.84 -4.05 0.46
N LEU A 235 -9.30 -4.44 1.65
CA LEU A 235 -8.44 -5.09 2.65
C LEU A 235 -7.93 -6.45 2.16
N THR A 236 -8.82 -7.27 1.58
CA THR A 236 -8.43 -8.54 0.98
C THR A 236 -7.47 -8.35 -0.19
N TYR A 237 -7.71 -7.35 -1.04
CA TYR A 237 -6.82 -7.03 -2.15
C TYR A 237 -5.42 -6.60 -1.68
N ILE A 238 -5.34 -5.71 -0.69
CA ILE A 238 -4.06 -5.32 -0.06
C ILE A 238 -3.36 -6.54 0.55
N GLY A 239 -4.11 -7.46 1.17
CA GLY A 239 -3.58 -8.73 1.67
C GLY A 239 -2.99 -9.61 0.55
N VAL A 240 -3.66 -9.69 -0.60
CA VAL A 240 -3.15 -10.40 -1.79
C VAL A 240 -1.87 -9.75 -2.31
N LEU A 241 -1.81 -8.42 -2.39
CA LEU A 241 -0.59 -7.69 -2.78
C LEU A 241 0.56 -7.91 -1.80
N ALA A 242 0.28 -7.93 -0.50
CA ALA A 242 1.28 -8.27 0.51
C ALA A 242 1.80 -9.71 0.32
N GLY A 243 0.91 -10.66 0.03
CA GLY A 243 1.29 -12.04 -0.31
C GLY A 243 2.22 -12.12 -1.51
N PHE A 244 1.89 -11.44 -2.62
CA PHE A 244 2.76 -11.37 -3.79
C PHE A 244 4.11 -10.70 -3.49
N SER A 245 4.13 -9.72 -2.59
CA SER A 245 5.36 -9.05 -2.14
C SER A 245 6.30 -10.02 -1.41
N ILE A 246 5.77 -10.87 -0.53
CA ILE A 246 6.56 -11.90 0.18
C ILE A 246 7.09 -12.95 -0.81
N VAL A 247 6.27 -13.35 -1.78
CA VAL A 247 6.71 -14.29 -2.83
C VAL A 247 7.85 -13.68 -3.64
N LEU A 248 7.71 -12.43 -4.08
CA LEU A 248 8.75 -11.73 -4.84
C LEU A 248 10.01 -11.47 -4.00
N GLU A 249 9.88 -11.16 -2.71
CA GLU A 249 10.99 -11.04 -1.78
C GLU A 249 11.82 -12.33 -1.75
N SER A 250 11.18 -13.50 -1.68
CA SER A 250 11.91 -14.78 -1.65
C SER A 250 12.81 -14.99 -2.88
N PHE A 251 12.43 -14.46 -4.04
CA PHE A 251 13.21 -14.49 -5.27
C PHE A 251 14.33 -13.44 -5.29
N ILE A 252 14.11 -12.26 -4.71
CA ILE A 252 15.10 -11.18 -4.65
C ILE A 252 16.13 -11.45 -3.53
N GLY A 253 15.67 -11.71 -2.31
CA GLY A 253 16.51 -11.95 -1.14
C GLY A 253 17.19 -13.32 -1.12
N GLY A 254 16.67 -14.31 -1.85
CA GLY A 254 17.18 -15.68 -1.89
C GLY A 254 17.05 -16.36 -0.53
N TYR A 255 15.85 -16.88 -0.25
CA TYR A 255 15.46 -17.66 0.94
C TYR A 255 15.79 -17.05 2.33
N ALA A 256 14.71 -16.59 2.97
CA ALA A 256 14.47 -16.44 4.40
C ALA A 256 15.57 -16.90 5.39
N GLY A 257 16.00 -15.97 6.23
CA GLY A 257 16.15 -16.24 7.67
C GLY A 257 17.26 -17.20 8.10
N LYS A 258 18.46 -17.15 7.49
CA LYS A 258 19.65 -17.54 8.26
C LYS A 258 20.17 -16.29 8.98
N LEU A 259 20.16 -16.34 10.31
CA LEU A 259 20.80 -15.34 11.17
C LEU A 259 22.17 -14.96 10.57
N PRO A 260 22.56 -13.68 10.63
CA PRO A 260 23.87 -13.21 10.16
C PRO A 260 25.05 -13.88 10.90
N ILE A 261 24.76 -14.65 11.96
CA ILE A 261 25.67 -15.54 12.66
C ILE A 261 25.15 -16.97 12.45
N PRO A 262 25.90 -17.88 11.81
CA PRO A 262 25.63 -19.30 11.96
C PRO A 262 25.91 -19.66 13.42
N ILE A 263 24.88 -19.68 14.26
CA ILE A 263 24.94 -20.47 15.49
C ILE A 263 24.68 -21.90 15.01
N GLU A 264 25.77 -22.62 14.73
CA GLU A 264 25.72 -24.08 14.66
C GLU A 264 25.25 -24.55 16.06
N ILE A 265 24.07 -25.18 16.13
CA ILE A 265 23.72 -26.09 17.23
C ILE A 265 24.12 -27.49 16.77
#